data_AF-A0A246RPT1-F1
#
_entry.id   AF-A0A246RPT1-F1
#
_cell.length_a   1.000
_cell.length_b   1.000
_cell.length_c   1.000
_cell.angle_alpha   90.00
_cell.angle_beta   90.00
_cell.angle_gamma   90.00
#
_symmetry.space_group_name_H-M   'P 1'
#
loop_
_entity.id
_entity.type
_entity.pdbx_description
1 polymer ?
#
loop_
_entity_poly.entity_id
_entity_poly.type
_entity_poly.pdbx_seq_one_letter_code
_entity_poly.pdbx_strand_id
1 'polypeptide(L)'
;MPGDPPVPITVWPVPAPRAGETMSDAMGVRLVHNLTHPSGLVIDLTTGPQLARAVIAARRRSHLHAGRHVGWGREPAMLIVTGWPGTAASPVGFFQRCLANLVPGGCVAVLLPHGDVIVPVDVVVAARQAGLAYLQHVVAADRPPRRGHQGLLDIHTDVLILTRSTTSAGQADG
;
A
#
# COMPACT_ATOMS: atom_id res chain seq x y z
N MET A 1 -24.19 -16.17 -11.52
CA MET A 1 -23.60 -15.75 -10.23
C MET A 1 -23.33 -14.26 -10.32
N PRO A 2 -23.73 -13.42 -9.36
CA PRO A 2 -23.14 -12.10 -9.26
C PRO A 2 -21.67 -12.31 -8.89
N GLY A 3 -20.75 -11.88 -9.76
CA GLY A 3 -19.32 -11.88 -9.45
C GLY A 3 -19.00 -10.88 -8.34
N ASP A 4 -17.82 -11.01 -7.74
CA ASP A 4 -17.32 -9.99 -6.81
C ASP A 4 -17.40 -8.60 -7.49
N PRO A 5 -17.89 -7.56 -6.79
CA PRO A 5 -17.95 -6.23 -7.36
C PRO A 5 -16.55 -5.78 -7.80
N PRO A 6 -16.44 -5.03 -8.91
CA PRO A 6 -15.14 -4.56 -9.39
C PRO A 6 -14.48 -3.69 -8.34
N VAL A 7 -13.18 -3.89 -8.13
CA VAL A 7 -12.40 -3.07 -7.19
C VAL A 7 -12.29 -1.65 -7.74
N PRO A 8 -12.60 -0.61 -6.94
CA PRO A 8 -12.50 0.78 -7.38
C PRO A 8 -11.09 1.16 -7.81
N ILE A 9 -10.99 1.85 -8.95
CA ILE A 9 -9.75 2.47 -9.43
C ILE A 9 -9.85 3.98 -9.22
N THR A 10 -8.86 4.57 -8.56
CA THR A 10 -8.77 6.01 -8.33
C THR A 10 -7.49 6.60 -8.89
N VAL A 11 -7.56 7.78 -9.51
CA VAL A 11 -6.39 8.47 -10.08
C VAL A 11 -5.81 9.45 -9.07
N TRP A 12 -4.51 9.38 -8.84
CA TRP A 12 -3.77 10.22 -7.93
C TRP A 12 -2.80 11.13 -8.69
N PRO A 13 -3.10 12.43 -8.87
CA PRO A 13 -2.16 13.36 -9.49
C PRO A 13 -1.03 13.69 -8.52
N VAL A 14 0.12 13.04 -8.67
CA VAL A 14 1.34 13.25 -7.88
C VAL A 14 2.56 13.06 -8.77
N PRO A 15 3.69 13.74 -8.51
CA PRO A 15 4.91 13.51 -9.28
C PRO A 15 5.42 12.07 -9.17
N ALA A 16 6.09 11.61 -10.22
CA ALA A 16 6.84 10.35 -10.25
C ALA A 16 7.95 10.30 -9.16
N PRO A 17 8.26 9.10 -8.65
CA PRO A 17 9.43 8.91 -7.78
C PRO A 17 10.73 9.19 -8.53
N ARG A 18 11.80 9.58 -7.81
CA ARG A 18 13.14 9.63 -8.43
C ARG A 18 13.67 8.22 -8.63
N ALA A 19 14.68 8.08 -9.49
CA ALA A 19 15.33 6.80 -9.73
C ALA A 19 15.83 6.18 -8.42
N GLY A 20 15.43 4.92 -8.17
CA GLY A 20 15.79 4.17 -6.96
C GLY A 20 14.89 4.43 -5.74
N GLU A 21 13.96 5.37 -5.80
CA GLU A 21 12.99 5.64 -4.74
C GLU A 21 11.67 4.89 -5.01
N THR A 22 10.99 4.45 -3.94
CA THR A 22 9.69 3.77 -4.08
C THR A 22 8.55 4.74 -4.37
N MET A 23 8.63 5.99 -3.89
CA MET A 23 7.55 6.97 -4.02
C MET A 23 8.06 8.41 -4.02
N SER A 24 7.24 9.35 -4.48
CA SER A 24 7.47 10.79 -4.28
C SER A 24 6.97 11.27 -2.91
N ASP A 25 7.45 12.43 -2.45
CA ASP A 25 6.99 13.03 -1.18
C ASP A 25 5.45 13.22 -1.17
N ALA A 26 4.87 13.63 -2.30
CA ALA A 26 3.43 13.82 -2.45
C ALA A 26 2.64 12.50 -2.35
N MET A 27 3.19 11.40 -2.86
CA MET A 27 2.60 10.07 -2.69
C MET A 27 2.60 9.66 -1.22
N GLY A 28 3.73 9.81 -0.52
CA GLY A 28 3.85 9.48 0.90
C GLY A 28 2.83 10.23 1.77
N VAL A 29 2.69 11.54 1.54
CA VAL A 29 1.69 12.39 2.22
C VAL A 29 0.28 11.84 1.99
N ARG A 30 -0.10 11.52 0.75
CA ARG A 30 -1.46 11.02 0.46
C ARG A 30 -1.74 9.67 1.08
N LEU A 31 -0.79 8.74 1.06
CA LEU A 31 -0.94 7.44 1.71
C LEU A 31 -1.20 7.62 3.21
N VAL A 32 -0.37 8.41 3.88
CA VAL A 32 -0.51 8.64 5.32
C VAL A 32 -1.84 9.34 5.65
N HIS A 33 -2.20 10.39 4.91
CA HIS A 33 -3.44 11.13 5.19
C HIS A 33 -4.72 10.34 4.91
N ASN A 34 -4.74 9.52 3.85
CA ASN A 34 -5.96 8.81 3.44
C ASN A 34 -6.14 7.47 4.16
N LEU A 35 -5.04 6.83 4.59
CA LEU A 35 -5.07 5.46 5.10
C LEU A 35 -4.72 5.37 6.60
N THR A 36 -4.46 6.50 7.28
CA THR A 36 -4.13 6.50 8.71
C THR A 36 -4.81 7.61 9.51
N HIS A 37 -5.11 7.30 10.76
CA HIS A 37 -5.53 8.26 11.79
C HIS A 37 -4.36 8.60 12.72
N PRO A 38 -4.43 9.69 13.51
CA PRO A 38 -3.32 10.14 14.37
C PRO A 38 -2.70 9.08 15.29
N SER A 39 -3.51 8.13 15.78
CA SER A 39 -3.05 7.02 16.65
C SER A 39 -2.52 5.80 15.89
N GLY A 40 -2.70 5.73 14.57
CA GLY A 40 -2.30 4.60 13.75
C GLY A 40 -0.79 4.49 13.60
N LEU A 41 -0.24 3.31 13.88
CA LEU A 41 1.16 2.99 13.61
C LEU A 41 1.38 2.75 12.11
N VAL A 42 2.43 3.34 11.57
CA VAL A 42 2.90 3.12 10.19
C VAL A 42 4.22 2.34 10.19
N ILE A 43 4.27 1.28 9.38
CA ILE A 43 5.50 0.52 9.09
C ILE A 43 5.97 0.87 7.68
N ASP A 44 7.20 1.38 7.59
CA ASP A 44 7.85 1.77 6.34
C ASP A 44 8.81 0.67 5.87
N LEU A 45 8.46 0.00 4.78
CA LEU A 45 9.32 -0.98 4.09
C LEU A 45 9.78 -0.45 2.72
N THR A 46 9.73 0.86 2.51
CA THR A 46 10.06 1.50 1.24
C THR A 46 11.51 1.94 1.15
N THR A 47 11.97 2.24 -0.06
CA THR A 47 13.28 2.86 -0.28
C THR A 47 13.09 4.36 -0.49
N GLY A 48 13.75 5.14 0.37
CA GLY A 48 13.74 6.61 0.35
C GLY A 48 13.12 7.22 1.61
N PRO A 49 13.29 8.53 1.84
CA PRO A 49 12.86 9.21 3.07
C PRO A 49 11.39 9.69 3.04
N GLN A 50 10.64 9.49 1.96
CA GLN A 50 9.38 10.18 1.67
C GLN A 50 8.28 9.81 2.66
N LEU A 51 8.12 8.52 2.95
CA LEU A 51 7.09 8.07 3.89
C LEU A 51 7.43 8.50 5.32
N ALA A 52 8.69 8.37 5.73
CA ALA A 52 9.18 8.89 7.01
C ALA A 52 8.87 10.38 7.20
N ARG A 53 9.14 11.21 6.18
CA ARG A 53 8.79 12.64 6.18
C ARG A 53 7.28 12.87 6.32
N ALA A 54 6.48 12.13 5.57
CA ALA A 54 5.02 12.23 5.61
C ALA A 54 4.45 11.88 6.99
N VAL A 55 4.94 10.81 7.61
CA VAL A 55 4.58 10.38 8.96
C VAL A 55 4.91 11.46 9.99
N ILE A 56 6.13 12.03 9.93
CA ILE A 56 6.57 13.11 10.84
C ILE A 56 5.68 14.34 10.66
N ALA A 57 5.45 14.77 9.41
CA ALA A 57 4.62 15.93 9.10
C ALA A 57 3.17 15.74 9.59
N ALA A 58 2.62 14.55 9.44
CA ALA A 58 1.29 14.19 9.90
C ALA A 58 1.22 13.83 11.40
N ARG A 59 2.34 13.90 12.14
CA ARG A 59 2.45 13.53 13.57
C ARG A 59 1.88 12.13 13.86
N ARG A 60 2.21 11.14 13.03
CA ARG A 60 1.80 9.74 13.21
C ARG A 60 2.82 8.94 14.02
N ARG A 61 2.37 7.86 14.65
CA ARG A 61 3.26 6.86 15.25
C ARG A 61 3.93 6.05 14.13
N SER A 62 5.21 5.75 14.26
CA SER A 62 5.92 4.94 13.25
C SER A 62 7.06 4.13 13.82
N HIS A 63 7.36 3.03 13.13
CA HIS A 63 8.64 2.35 13.23
C HIS A 63 9.43 2.68 11.95
N LEU A 64 10.30 3.69 12.04
CA LEU A 64 11.14 4.11 10.93
C LEU A 64 12.46 3.33 10.99
N HIS A 65 12.78 2.60 9.93
CA HIS A 65 14.04 1.85 9.83
C HIS A 65 15.20 2.78 9.43
N ALA A 66 15.91 3.31 10.43
CA ALA A 66 17.24 3.87 10.23
C ALA A 66 18.26 2.71 10.14
N GLY A 67 18.44 2.16 8.94
CA GLY A 67 19.53 1.22 8.64
C GLY A 67 19.37 -0.20 9.20
N ARG A 68 19.04 -1.15 8.31
CA ARG A 68 19.34 -2.59 8.44
C ARG A 68 19.04 -3.24 9.81
N HIS A 69 17.79 -3.66 10.01
CA HIS A 69 17.40 -5.02 10.42
C HIS A 69 15.89 -5.09 10.63
N VAL A 70 15.30 -6.15 10.07
CA VAL A 70 13.88 -6.50 10.07
C VAL A 70 13.24 -6.23 11.43
N GLY A 71 12.36 -5.23 11.48
CA GLY A 71 11.68 -4.84 12.71
C GLY A 71 10.21 -4.62 12.42
N TRP A 72 9.51 -5.70 12.06
CA TRP A 72 8.10 -5.80 12.38
C TRP A 72 8.01 -5.51 13.87
N GLY A 73 7.66 -4.28 14.26
CA GLY A 73 7.60 -3.94 15.67
C GLY A 73 6.59 -4.82 16.37
N ARG A 74 6.63 -4.86 17.70
CA ARG A 74 5.69 -5.70 18.47
C ARG A 74 4.25 -5.21 18.41
N GLU A 75 4.06 -3.95 18.03
CA GLU A 75 2.75 -3.32 17.92
C GLU A 75 2.15 -3.50 16.52
N PRO A 76 0.86 -3.85 16.40
CA PRO A 76 0.20 -3.95 15.11
C PRO A 76 0.02 -2.57 14.47
N ALA A 77 0.25 -2.51 13.16
CA ALA A 77 0.17 -1.31 12.35
C ALA A 77 -1.23 -1.08 11.75
N MET A 78 -1.55 0.19 11.53
CA MET A 78 -2.69 0.60 10.70
C MET A 78 -2.33 0.56 9.21
N LEU A 79 -1.09 0.92 8.88
CA LEU A 79 -0.60 0.98 7.51
C LEU A 79 0.80 0.38 7.42
N ILE A 80 0.98 -0.55 6.48
CA ILE A 80 2.30 -1.01 6.03
C ILE A 80 2.48 -0.54 4.60
N VAL A 81 3.61 0.09 4.28
CA VAL A 81 3.88 0.55 2.91
C VAL A 81 5.13 -0.12 2.38
N THR A 82 5.08 -0.63 1.16
CA THR A 82 6.17 -1.41 0.56
C THR A 82 6.26 -1.20 -0.94
N GLY A 83 7.46 -1.33 -1.51
CA GLY A 83 7.66 -1.47 -2.95
C GLY A 83 7.62 -2.94 -3.39
N TRP A 84 7.56 -3.18 -4.70
CA TRP A 84 7.61 -4.52 -5.30
C TRP A 84 8.59 -4.60 -6.48
N PRO A 85 9.20 -5.77 -6.75
CA PRO A 85 9.19 -6.98 -5.93
C PRO A 85 9.90 -6.76 -4.60
N GLY A 86 9.25 -7.15 -3.50
CA GLY A 86 9.91 -7.20 -2.21
C GLY A 86 11.03 -8.24 -2.26
N THR A 87 12.09 -8.08 -1.46
CA THR A 87 13.17 -9.09 -1.32
C THR A 87 12.72 -10.40 -0.67
N ALA A 88 11.42 -10.62 -0.55
CA ALA A 88 10.84 -11.77 0.10
C ALA A 88 10.96 -13.02 -0.77
N ALA A 89 11.54 -14.08 -0.20
CA ALA A 89 11.61 -15.39 -0.84
C ALA A 89 10.24 -16.03 -1.14
N SER A 90 9.15 -15.51 -0.55
CA SER A 90 7.77 -15.95 -0.79
C SER A 90 6.82 -14.75 -0.74
N PRO A 91 6.13 -14.39 -1.85
CA PRO A 91 5.07 -13.40 -1.88
C PRO A 91 3.97 -13.65 -0.85
N VAL A 92 3.45 -14.89 -0.77
CA VAL A 92 2.40 -15.26 0.18
C VAL A 92 2.91 -15.13 1.61
N GLY A 93 4.11 -15.64 1.91
CA GLY A 93 4.71 -15.53 3.24
C GLY A 93 4.99 -14.08 3.67
N PHE A 94 5.26 -13.18 2.72
CA PHE A 94 5.34 -11.75 2.98
C PHE A 94 3.98 -11.19 3.41
N PHE A 95 2.92 -11.45 2.65
CA PHE A 95 1.58 -10.96 3.00
C PHE A 95 1.01 -11.60 4.26
N GLN A 96 1.37 -12.84 4.60
CA GLN A 96 1.03 -13.45 5.89
C GLN A 96 1.68 -12.70 7.05
N ARG A 97 2.95 -12.28 6.91
CA ARG A 97 3.59 -11.40 7.90
C ARG A 97 2.92 -10.04 7.98
N CYS A 98 2.51 -9.45 6.85
CA CYS A 98 1.70 -8.24 6.84
C CYS A 98 0.41 -8.42 7.65
N LEU A 99 -0.37 -9.46 7.35
CA LEU A 99 -1.64 -9.74 8.00
C LEU A 99 -1.49 -9.88 9.53
N ALA A 100 -0.45 -10.60 9.97
CA ALA A 100 -0.16 -10.81 11.39
C ALA A 100 0.20 -9.51 12.14
N ASN A 101 0.74 -8.51 11.41
CA ASN A 101 1.15 -7.23 11.98
C ASN A 101 0.18 -6.09 11.68
N LEU A 102 -1.01 -6.35 11.11
CA LEU A 102 -2.04 -5.34 10.92
C LEU A 102 -3.09 -5.39 12.04
N VAL A 103 -3.59 -4.23 12.45
CA VAL A 103 -4.86 -4.18 13.18
C VAL A 103 -6.02 -4.57 12.25
N PRO A 104 -7.17 -5.07 12.77
CA PRO A 104 -8.38 -5.21 11.97
C PRO A 104 -8.74 -3.87 11.29
N GLY A 105 -9.03 -3.90 9.99
CA GLY A 105 -9.24 -2.70 9.17
C GLY A 105 -7.96 -2.00 8.68
N GLY A 106 -6.78 -2.40 9.17
CA GLY A 106 -5.51 -1.92 8.65
C GLY A 106 -5.22 -2.40 7.23
N CYS A 107 -4.26 -1.78 6.55
CA CYS A 107 -3.94 -2.12 5.17
C CYS A 107 -2.44 -2.14 4.85
N VAL A 108 -2.12 -2.87 3.78
CA VAL A 108 -0.84 -2.83 3.08
C VAL A 108 -1.04 -2.00 1.81
N ALA A 109 -0.21 -0.99 1.61
CA ALA A 109 -0.09 -0.28 0.34
C ALA A 109 1.17 -0.79 -0.40
N VAL A 110 0.96 -1.44 -1.54
CA VAL A 110 2.04 -1.99 -2.38
C VAL A 110 2.23 -1.10 -3.59
N LEU A 111 3.39 -0.47 -3.73
CA LEU A 111 3.73 0.40 -4.86
C LEU A 111 4.50 -0.37 -5.93
N LEU A 112 4.02 -0.27 -7.16
CA LEU A 112 4.55 -0.93 -8.35
C LEU A 112 4.87 0.12 -9.42
N PRO A 113 6.00 0.02 -10.14
CA PRO A 113 6.15 0.74 -11.39
C PRO A 113 5.01 0.39 -12.34
N HIS A 114 4.42 1.39 -12.99
CA HIS A 114 3.36 1.15 -13.99
C HIS A 114 3.96 0.57 -15.28
N GLY A 115 3.17 -0.24 -15.99
CA GLY A 115 3.51 -0.76 -17.32
C GLY A 115 3.60 -2.28 -17.43
N ASP A 116 3.63 -2.99 -16.30
CA ASP A 116 3.50 -4.45 -16.26
C ASP A 116 2.10 -4.85 -15.79
N VAL A 117 1.36 -5.56 -16.63
CA VAL A 117 -0.02 -5.99 -16.34
C VAL A 117 -0.11 -7.30 -15.55
N ILE A 118 0.99 -8.06 -15.47
CA ILE A 118 1.06 -9.34 -14.76
C ILE A 118 1.41 -9.12 -13.30
N VAL A 119 2.38 -8.24 -13.03
CA VAL A 119 2.87 -7.98 -11.66
C VAL A 119 1.74 -7.59 -10.68
N PRO A 120 0.80 -6.69 -11.00
CA PRO A 120 -0.32 -6.39 -10.11
C PRO A 120 -1.21 -7.61 -9.81
N VAL A 121 -1.40 -8.49 -10.80
CA VAL A 121 -2.19 -9.72 -10.65
C VAL A 121 -1.51 -10.67 -9.66
N ASP A 122 -0.21 -10.90 -9.80
CA ASP A 122 0.56 -11.77 -8.91
C ASP A 122 0.53 -11.28 -7.46
N VAL A 123 0.62 -9.95 -7.27
CA VAL A 123 0.50 -9.33 -5.95
C VAL A 123 -0.88 -9.59 -5.34
N VAL A 124 -1.95 -9.36 -6.10
CA VAL A 124 -3.33 -9.58 -5.63
C VAL A 124 -3.57 -11.05 -5.31
N VAL A 125 -3.10 -11.98 -6.15
CA VAL A 125 -3.23 -13.43 -5.92
C VAL A 125 -2.50 -13.82 -4.64
N ALA A 126 -1.25 -13.40 -4.47
CA ALA A 126 -0.46 -13.71 -3.28
C ALA A 126 -1.09 -13.13 -2.00
N ALA A 127 -1.61 -11.90 -2.06
CA ALA A 127 -2.27 -11.26 -0.94
C ALA A 127 -3.58 -11.96 -0.55
N ARG A 128 -4.39 -12.37 -1.53
CA ARG A 128 -5.62 -13.13 -1.29
C ARG A 128 -5.34 -14.50 -0.68
N GLN A 129 -4.33 -15.22 -1.18
CA GLN A 129 -3.88 -16.48 -0.60
C GLN A 129 -3.39 -16.32 0.85
N ALA A 130 -2.83 -15.15 1.18
CA ALA A 130 -2.43 -14.81 2.54
C ALA A 130 -3.60 -14.36 3.44
N GLY A 131 -4.81 -14.16 2.91
CA GLY A 131 -6.00 -13.75 3.67
C GLY A 131 -6.28 -12.25 3.70
N LEU A 132 -5.62 -11.44 2.86
CA LEU A 132 -5.93 -10.02 2.69
C LEU A 132 -6.97 -9.82 1.57
N ALA A 133 -7.85 -8.83 1.73
CA ALA A 133 -8.81 -8.44 0.71
C ALA A 133 -8.26 -7.29 -0.15
N TYR A 134 -8.50 -7.35 -1.47
CA TYR A 134 -8.12 -6.27 -2.38
C TYR A 134 -9.18 -5.16 -2.36
N LEU A 135 -8.83 -4.01 -1.77
CA LEU A 135 -9.77 -2.93 -1.46
C LEU A 135 -9.84 -1.87 -2.55
N GLN A 136 -8.69 -1.46 -3.10
CA GLN A 136 -8.62 -0.33 -4.03
C GLN A 136 -7.36 -0.40 -4.89
N HIS A 137 -7.50 0.00 -6.16
CA HIS A 137 -6.39 0.32 -7.05
C HIS A 137 -6.21 1.83 -7.10
N VAL A 138 -5.01 2.33 -6.86
CA VAL A 138 -4.66 3.72 -7.13
C VAL A 138 -3.70 3.78 -8.32
N VAL A 139 -4.00 4.60 -9.32
CA VAL A 139 -3.07 4.90 -10.42
C VAL A 139 -2.51 6.30 -10.23
N ALA A 140 -1.20 6.41 -10.05
CA ALA A 140 -0.49 7.67 -9.85
C ALA A 140 0.00 8.22 -11.18
N ALA A 141 -0.30 9.48 -11.45
CA ALA A 141 0.10 10.15 -12.69
C ALA A 141 0.68 11.54 -12.40
N ASP A 142 1.65 11.97 -13.20
CA ASP A 142 2.45 13.19 -12.96
C ASP A 142 1.59 14.45 -12.87
N ARG A 143 0.44 14.48 -13.56
CA ARG A 143 -0.48 15.62 -13.59
C ARG A 143 -1.94 15.17 -13.65
N PRO A 144 -2.87 15.98 -13.10
CA PRO A 144 -4.29 15.73 -13.30
C PRO A 144 -4.63 15.88 -14.79
N PRO A 145 -5.62 15.13 -15.30
CA PRO A 145 -6.07 15.29 -16.68
C PRO A 145 -6.53 16.74 -16.90
N ARG A 146 -5.99 17.40 -17.93
CA ARG A 146 -6.40 18.75 -18.32
C ARG A 146 -7.67 18.66 -19.16
N ARG A 147 -8.72 19.41 -18.82
CA ARG A 147 -9.95 19.49 -19.65
C ARG A 147 -9.57 19.84 -21.10
N GLY A 148 -10.11 19.07 -22.05
CA GLY A 148 -9.85 19.26 -23.48
C GLY A 148 -8.57 18.59 -24.00
N HIS A 149 -7.72 18.01 -23.14
CA HIS A 149 -6.62 17.14 -23.56
C HIS A 149 -6.98 15.69 -23.23
N GLN A 150 -7.41 14.93 -24.24
CA GLN A 150 -7.51 13.46 -24.17
C GLN A 150 -6.12 12.80 -24.24
N GLY A 151 -5.13 13.37 -23.55
CA GLY A 151 -3.84 12.73 -23.39
C GLY A 151 -4.01 11.49 -22.52
N LEU A 152 -3.34 10.40 -22.89
CA LEU A 152 -3.14 9.25 -22.00
C LEU A 152 -2.58 9.80 -20.68
N LEU A 153 -3.19 9.41 -19.56
CA LEU A 153 -2.65 9.76 -18.25
C LEU A 153 -1.21 9.22 -18.21
N ASP A 154 -0.25 10.08 -17.86
CA ASP A 154 1.15 9.69 -17.70
C ASP A 154 1.32 8.94 -16.38
N ILE A 155 0.76 7.72 -16.35
CA ILE A 155 0.71 6.86 -15.18
C ILE A 155 2.09 6.26 -14.99
N HIS A 156 2.68 6.48 -13.82
CA HIS A 156 4.02 6.01 -13.48
C HIS A 156 4.03 4.98 -12.33
N THR A 157 2.95 4.90 -11.53
CA THR A 157 2.92 3.99 -10.37
C THR A 157 1.51 3.46 -10.13
N ASP A 158 1.40 2.16 -9.94
CA ASP A 158 0.21 1.51 -9.39
C ASP A 158 0.39 1.33 -7.88
N VAL A 159 -0.64 1.65 -7.09
CA VAL A 159 -0.68 1.33 -5.67
C VAL A 159 -1.87 0.43 -5.38
N LEU A 160 -1.57 -0.79 -4.95
CA LEU A 160 -2.57 -1.78 -4.56
C LEU A 160 -2.81 -1.68 -3.06
N ILE A 161 -4.06 -1.43 -2.67
CA ILE A 161 -4.47 -1.36 -1.26
C ILE A 161 -5.11 -2.68 -0.87
N LEU A 162 -4.45 -3.38 0.06
CA LEU A 162 -4.84 -4.71 0.54
C LEU A 162 -5.19 -4.60 2.02
N THR A 163 -6.38 -4.99 2.44
CA THR A 163 -6.86 -4.77 3.81
C THR A 163 -7.05 -6.07 4.59
N ARG A 164 -6.81 -6.00 5.90
CA ARG A 164 -7.22 -7.02 6.86
C ARG A 164 -8.68 -6.75 7.24
N SER A 165 -9.55 -7.74 7.06
CA SER A 165 -10.97 -7.64 7.42
C SER A 165 -11.18 -7.25 8.88
N THR A 166 -12.23 -6.45 9.13
CA THR A 166 -12.63 -6.00 10.47
C THR A 166 -13.42 -7.07 11.23
N THR A 167 -14.06 -7.99 10.53
CA THR A 167 -14.70 -9.16 11.12
C THR A 167 -13.63 -10.14 11.58
N SER A 168 -13.53 -10.37 12.90
CA SER A 168 -12.97 -11.64 13.35
C SER A 168 -13.85 -12.75 12.79
N ALA A 169 -13.28 -13.91 12.46
CA ALA A 169 -14.08 -15.10 12.30
C ALA A 169 -14.80 -15.33 13.63
N GLY A 170 -16.04 -14.87 13.72
CA GLY A 170 -16.94 -15.22 14.80
C GLY A 170 -17.14 -16.72 14.73
N GLN A 171 -16.60 -17.40 15.73
CA GLN A 171 -16.98 -18.74 16.13
C GLN A 171 -18.50 -18.87 16.03
N ALA A 172 -18.96 -19.60 15.01
CA ALA A 172 -20.35 -20.01 14.91
C ALA A 172 -20.51 -21.24 15.81
N ASP A 173 -20.84 -21.00 17.07
CA ASP A 173 -21.52 -22.00 17.89
C ASP A 173 -23.02 -21.91 17.58
N GLY A 174 -23.58 -23.02 17.12
CA GLY A 174 -25.00 -23.23 16.82
C GLY A 174 -25.25 -24.62 16.30
#